data_AF-A0A635R8F3-F1
#
_entry.id   AF-A0A635R8F3-F1
#
_cell.length_a   1.000
_cell.length_b   1.000
_cell.length_c   1.000
_cell.angle_alpha   90.00
_cell.angle_beta   90.00
_cell.angle_gamma   90.00
#
_symmetry.space_group_name_H-M   'P 1'
#
loop_
_entity.id
_entity.type
_entity.pdbx_description
1 polymer ?
#
loop_
_entity_poly.entity_id
_entity_poly.type
_entity_poly.pdbx_seq_one_letter_code
_entity_poly.pdbx_strand_id
1 'polypeptide(L)'
;MEWSKELIEVCRDPFALWLLCSLRRDDRFYTFVKDPQALSNHVKREETRLETLKEESNTLEPTDAFYVRMMSSTWRNAHRLKAPTLADMVQELARAVSSDHLLYRNIIQQPDSWHDLRLMLIRCQFTFS
;
A
#
# COMPACT_ATOMS: atom_id res chain seq x y z
N MET A 1 15.78 11.48 9.51
CA MET A 1 16.44 10.72 8.42
C MET A 1 16.00 11.37 7.12
N GLU A 2 16.90 11.73 6.22
CA GLU A 2 16.48 12.25 4.91
C GLU A 2 16.20 11.07 3.97
N TRP A 3 14.97 11.04 3.43
CA TRP A 3 14.55 10.02 2.47
C TRP A 3 14.99 10.41 1.06
N SER A 4 15.41 9.42 0.26
CA SER A 4 15.81 9.69 -1.13
C SER A 4 14.64 10.20 -1.96
N LYS A 5 14.93 11.06 -2.96
CA LYS A 5 13.90 11.59 -3.85
C LYS A 5 13.24 10.47 -4.66
N GLU A 6 14.02 9.46 -5.04
CA GLU A 6 13.56 8.28 -5.74
C GLU A 6 12.54 7.49 -4.91
N LEU A 7 12.79 7.30 -3.60
CA LEU A 7 11.85 6.64 -2.70
C LEU A 7 10.54 7.42 -2.60
N ILE A 8 10.63 8.75 -2.44
CA ILE A 8 9.47 9.64 -2.37
C ILE A 8 8.63 9.53 -3.64
N GLU A 9 9.26 9.55 -4.82
CA GLU A 9 8.55 9.44 -6.09
C GLU A 9 7.88 8.07 -6.28
N VAL A 10 8.54 6.97 -5.89
CA VAL A 10 7.91 5.64 -5.89
C VAL A 10 6.72 5.60 -4.93
N CYS A 11 6.85 6.17 -3.74
CA CYS A 11 5.78 6.19 -2.74
C CYS A 11 4.62 7.14 -3.08
N ARG A 12 4.72 7.95 -4.15
CA ARG A 12 3.54 8.68 -4.66
C ARG A 12 2.46 7.75 -5.21
N ASP A 13 2.85 6.55 -5.62
CA ASP A 13 1.90 5.48 -5.90
C ASP A 13 1.35 4.93 -4.56
N PRO A 14 0.03 5.06 -4.31
CA PRO A 14 -0.56 4.60 -3.06
C PRO A 14 -0.40 3.09 -2.85
N PHE A 15 -0.34 2.31 -3.93
CA PHE A 15 -0.13 0.86 -3.82
C PHE A 15 1.29 0.52 -3.39
N ALA A 16 2.30 1.19 -3.97
CA ALA A 16 3.69 1.04 -3.56
C ALA A 16 3.91 1.42 -2.09
N LEU A 17 3.34 2.55 -1.64
CA LEU A 17 3.44 2.97 -0.24
C LEU A 17 2.74 1.99 0.70
N TRP A 18 1.58 1.45 0.31
CA TRP A 18 0.89 0.43 1.08
C TRP A 18 1.77 -0.82 1.28
N LEU A 19 2.32 -1.37 0.19
CA LEU A 19 3.21 -2.53 0.25
C LEU A 19 4.47 -2.25 1.08
N LEU A 20 5.02 -1.05 0.98
CA LEU A 20 6.15 -0.67 1.83
C LEU A 20 5.76 -0.66 3.31
N CYS A 21 4.59 -0.11 3.66
CA CYS A 21 4.11 -0.09 5.05
C CYS A 21 3.76 -1.48 5.59
N SER A 22 3.22 -2.38 4.76
CA SER A 22 2.93 -3.75 5.18
C SER A 22 4.18 -4.55 5.50
N LEU A 23 5.32 -4.18 4.90
CA LEU A 23 6.61 -4.80 5.13
C LEU A 23 7.40 -4.20 6.29
N ARG A 24 6.87 -3.21 7.02
CA ARG A 24 7.63 -2.47 8.05
C ARG A 24 8.29 -3.33 9.15
N ARG A 25 7.82 -4.56 9.37
CA ARG A 25 8.41 -5.53 10.32
C ARG A 25 9.27 -6.61 9.67
N ASP A 26 9.38 -6.58 8.35
CA ASP A 26 10.12 -7.51 7.51
C ASP A 26 11.48 -6.88 7.15
N ASP A 27 12.53 -7.70 7.08
CA ASP A 27 13.89 -7.26 6.73
C ASP A 27 13.94 -6.58 5.35
N ARG A 28 12.97 -6.89 4.48
CA ARG A 28 12.80 -6.25 3.17
C ARG A 28 12.50 -4.76 3.25
N PHE A 29 11.92 -4.26 4.34
CA PHE A 29 11.61 -2.83 4.48
C PHE A 29 12.85 -1.96 4.31
N TYR A 30 13.90 -2.25 5.08
CA TYR A 30 15.14 -1.48 5.02
C TYR A 30 15.85 -1.64 3.69
N THR A 31 15.70 -2.80 3.05
CA THR A 31 16.20 -3.03 1.68
C THR A 31 15.50 -2.10 0.69
N PHE A 32 14.17 -2.03 0.72
CA PHE A 32 13.36 -1.22 -0.21
C PHE A 32 13.48 0.28 0.01
N VAL A 33 13.66 0.71 1.26
CA VAL A 33 13.94 2.10 1.59
C VAL A 33 15.30 2.55 1.05
N LYS A 34 16.31 1.66 1.06
CA LYS A 34 17.66 1.95 0.52
C LYS A 34 17.76 1.76 -0.99
N ASP A 35 16.94 0.89 -1.56
CA ASP A 35 16.86 0.59 -2.99
C ASP A 35 15.41 0.73 -3.50
N PRO A 36 15.00 1.94 -3.93
CA PRO A 36 13.67 2.19 -4.49
C PRO A 36 13.39 1.41 -5.79
N GLN A 37 14.44 0.97 -6.50
CA GLN A 37 14.27 0.12 -7.67
C GLN A 37 13.86 -1.30 -7.27
N ALA A 38 14.42 -1.84 -6.18
CA ALA A 38 13.95 -3.10 -5.60
C ALA A 38 12.49 -3.03 -5.15
N LEU A 39 12.06 -1.91 -4.56
CA LEU A 39 10.65 -1.67 -4.23
C LEU A 39 9.77 -1.71 -5.49
N SER A 40 10.16 -0.95 -6.51
CA SER A 40 9.43 -0.89 -7.79
C SER A 40 9.31 -2.28 -8.45
N ASN A 41 10.37 -3.08 -8.38
CA ASN A 41 10.37 -4.45 -8.89
C ASN A 41 9.46 -5.37 -8.06
N HIS A 42 9.41 -5.18 -6.74
CA HIS A 42 8.49 -5.93 -5.88
C HIS A 42 7.03 -5.57 -6.18
N VAL A 43 6.71 -4.29 -6.36
CA VAL A 43 5.38 -3.82 -6.76
C VAL A 43 4.93 -4.52 -8.05
N LYS A 44 5.78 -4.57 -9.09
CA LYS A 44 5.48 -5.27 -10.35
C LYS A 44 5.24 -6.78 -10.19
N ARG A 45 5.95 -7.43 -9.26
CA ARG A 45 5.74 -8.85 -8.96
C ARG A 45 4.41 -9.08 -8.26
N GLU A 46 4.07 -8.25 -7.29
CA GLU A 46 2.75 -8.29 -6.64
C GLU A 46 1.64 -7.98 -7.64
N GLU A 47 1.88 -7.05 -8.58
CA GLU A 47 0.95 -6.79 -9.68
C GLU A 47 0.70 -8.03 -10.52
N THR A 48 1.77 -8.70 -10.94
CA THR A 48 1.64 -9.93 -11.73
C THR A 48 0.89 -11.02 -10.96
N ARG A 49 1.25 -11.22 -9.68
CA ARG A 49 0.64 -12.23 -8.81
C ARG A 49 -0.86 -12.01 -8.62
N LEU A 50 -1.28 -10.77 -8.39
CA LEU A 50 -2.68 -10.44 -8.14
C LEU A 50 -3.54 -10.50 -9.42
N GLU A 51 -2.98 -10.18 -10.60
CA GLU A 51 -3.70 -10.39 -11.86
C GLU A 51 -3.87 -11.88 -12.16
N THR A 52 -2.84 -12.72 -11.97
CA THR A 52 -2.98 -14.17 -12.07
C THR A 52 -4.06 -14.71 -11.13
N LEU A 53 -4.06 -14.26 -9.86
CA LEU A 53 -5.07 -14.67 -8.89
C LEU A 53 -6.50 -14.27 -9.32
N LYS A 54 -6.65 -13.09 -9.90
CA LYS A 54 -7.94 -12.58 -10.40
C LYS A 54 -8.42 -13.34 -11.63
N GLU A 55 -7.52 -13.82 -12.48
CA GLU A 55 -7.86 -14.65 -13.66
C GLU A 55 -8.20 -16.10 -13.28
N GLU A 56 -7.49 -16.67 -12.30
CA GLU A 56 -7.63 -18.07 -11.89
C GLU A 56 -8.76 -18.30 -10.89
N SER A 57 -9.15 -17.28 -10.12
CA SER A 57 -10.12 -17.44 -9.05
C SER A 57 -11.54 -17.03 -9.45
N ASN A 58 -12.48 -17.97 -9.31
CA ASN A 58 -13.92 -17.71 -9.41
C ASN A 58 -14.49 -16.99 -8.16
N THR A 59 -13.73 -16.91 -7.06
CA THR A 59 -14.16 -16.28 -5.81
C THR A 59 -12.94 -15.73 -5.05
N LEU A 60 -12.80 -14.41 -5.00
CA LEU A 60 -11.71 -13.76 -4.26
C LEU A 60 -12.08 -13.65 -2.77
N GLU A 61 -11.15 -14.06 -1.91
CA GLU A 61 -11.24 -13.79 -0.48
C GLU A 61 -11.25 -12.26 -0.22
N PRO A 62 -11.87 -11.77 0.87
CA PRO A 62 -11.98 -10.33 1.14
C PRO A 62 -10.63 -9.59 1.13
N THR A 63 -9.58 -10.24 1.63
CA THR A 63 -8.21 -9.70 1.64
C THR A 63 -7.64 -9.58 0.22
N ASP A 64 -7.83 -10.58 -0.63
CA ASP A 64 -7.35 -10.53 -2.01
C ASP A 64 -8.16 -9.52 -2.84
N ALA A 65 -9.48 -9.45 -2.63
CA ALA A 65 -10.33 -8.44 -3.24
C ALA A 65 -9.90 -7.02 -2.84
N PHE A 66 -9.43 -6.83 -1.60
CA PHE A 66 -8.84 -5.56 -1.14
C PHE A 66 -7.57 -5.22 -1.93
N TYR A 67 -6.62 -6.17 -2.05
CA TYR A 67 -5.38 -5.95 -2.80
C TYR A 67 -5.63 -5.71 -4.30
N VAL A 68 -6.54 -6.47 -4.93
CA VAL A 68 -6.96 -6.28 -6.32
C VAL A 68 -7.57 -4.89 -6.54
N ARG A 69 -8.40 -4.41 -5.60
CA ARG A 69 -8.97 -3.06 -5.68
C ARG A 69 -7.89 -1.98 -5.60
N MET A 70 -6.92 -2.11 -4.69
CA MET A 70 -5.84 -1.13 -4.57
C MET A 70 -4.86 -1.18 -5.74
N MET A 71 -4.64 -2.34 -6.37
CA MET A 71 -3.73 -2.43 -7.52
C MET A 71 -4.32 -1.72 -8.76
N SER A 72 -5.64 -1.51 -8.80
CA SER A 72 -6.35 -0.92 -9.92
C SER A 72 -5.67 0.37 -10.38
N SER A 73 -5.29 0.41 -11.66
CA SER A 73 -4.68 1.60 -12.26
C SER A 73 -5.58 2.83 -12.14
N THR A 74 -6.89 2.66 -12.32
CA THR A 74 -7.89 3.72 -12.13
C THR A 74 -7.86 4.26 -10.71
N TRP A 75 -7.87 3.38 -9.70
CA TRP A 75 -7.86 3.78 -8.30
C TRP A 75 -6.55 4.47 -7.93
N ARG A 76 -5.40 3.88 -8.29
CA ARG A 76 -4.07 4.45 -8.00
C ARG A 76 -3.87 5.82 -8.61
N ASN A 77 -4.33 6.03 -9.84
CA ASN A 77 -4.24 7.31 -10.51
C ASN A 77 -5.15 8.37 -9.85
N ALA A 78 -6.37 7.98 -9.44
CA ALA A 78 -7.29 8.87 -8.73
C ALA A 78 -6.78 9.27 -7.34
N HIS A 79 -6.07 8.37 -6.66
CA HIS A 79 -5.57 8.53 -5.30
C HIS A 79 -4.04 8.74 -5.23
N ARG A 80 -3.43 9.24 -6.30
CA ARG A 80 -1.98 9.52 -6.31
C ARG A 80 -1.61 10.50 -5.20
N LEU A 81 -0.61 10.14 -4.40
CA LEU A 81 -0.22 10.87 -3.19
C LEU A 81 0.65 12.08 -3.54
N LYS A 82 0.29 13.23 -2.97
CA LYS A 82 0.85 14.54 -3.36
C LYS A 82 1.60 15.21 -2.22
N ALA A 83 1.37 14.78 -0.99
CA ALA A 83 2.04 15.34 0.18
C ALA A 83 3.57 15.39 0.04
N PRO A 84 4.24 16.36 0.70
CA PRO A 84 5.68 16.58 0.54
C PRO A 84 6.53 15.56 1.30
N THR A 85 6.01 14.96 2.37
CA THR A 85 6.74 13.99 3.21
C THR A 85 6.10 12.62 3.15
N LEU A 86 6.89 11.55 3.36
CA LEU A 86 6.37 10.19 3.44
C LEU A 86 5.37 10.01 4.60
N ALA A 87 5.60 10.68 5.74
CA ALA A 87 4.68 10.65 6.88
C ALA A 87 3.30 11.24 6.52
N ASP A 88 3.28 12.36 5.80
CA ASP A 88 2.05 12.98 5.33
C ASP A 88 1.38 12.16 4.22
N MET A 89 2.17 11.52 3.34
CA MET A 89 1.65 10.59 2.33
C MET A 89 0.96 9.39 2.97
N VAL A 90 1.45 8.88 4.10
CA VAL A 90 0.77 7.80 4.85
C VAL A 90 -0.59 8.27 5.37
N GLN A 91 -0.72 9.54 5.79
CA GLN A 91 -2.03 10.09 6.19
C GLN A 91 -2.97 10.23 4.98
N GLU A 92 -2.47 10.69 3.83
CA GLU A 92 -3.25 10.74 2.59
C GLU A 92 -3.73 9.35 2.18
N LEU A 93 -2.86 8.35 2.23
CA LEU A 93 -3.19 6.95 1.96
C LEU A 93 -4.27 6.43 2.90
N ALA A 94 -4.16 6.69 4.21
CA ALA A 94 -5.16 6.28 5.20
C ALA A 94 -6.54 6.89 4.89
N ARG A 95 -6.59 8.16 4.47
CA ARG A 95 -7.83 8.83 4.05
C ARG A 95 -8.39 8.20 2.76
N ALA A 96 -7.55 7.96 1.77
CA ALA A 96 -7.96 7.34 0.50
C ALA A 96 -8.60 5.96 0.73
N VAL A 97 -7.93 5.09 1.49
CA VAL A 97 -8.44 3.75 1.82
C VAL A 97 -9.73 3.81 2.63
N SER A 98 -9.83 4.74 3.58
CA SER A 98 -11.05 4.90 4.40
C SER A 98 -12.23 5.47 3.62
N SER A 99 -11.98 6.22 2.55
CA SER A 99 -13.02 6.84 1.71
C SER A 99 -13.57 5.92 0.62
N ASP A 100 -12.83 4.88 0.23
CA ASP A 100 -13.30 3.90 -0.75
C ASP A 100 -14.21 2.87 -0.09
N HIS A 101 -15.51 2.96 -0.38
CA HIS A 101 -16.53 2.09 0.18
C HIS A 101 -16.30 0.59 -0.09
N LEU A 102 -15.62 0.20 -1.17
CA LEU A 102 -15.32 -1.20 -1.48
C LEU A 102 -14.16 -1.70 -0.62
N LEU A 103 -13.09 -0.91 -0.53
CA LEU A 103 -11.98 -1.20 0.39
C LEU A 103 -12.48 -1.25 1.83
N TYR A 104 -13.26 -0.24 2.24
CA TYR A 104 -13.83 -0.16 3.58
C TYR A 104 -14.81 -1.30 3.89
N ARG A 105 -15.60 -1.76 2.91
CA ARG A 105 -16.47 -2.93 3.08
C ARG A 105 -15.67 -4.21 3.33
N ASN A 106 -14.62 -4.46 2.55
CA ASN A 106 -13.76 -5.65 2.74
C ASN A 106 -13.07 -5.62 4.11
N ILE A 107 -12.67 -4.41 4.54
CA ILE A 107 -12.12 -4.13 5.86
C ILE A 107 -13.14 -4.44 6.98
N ILE A 108 -14.42 -4.03 6.84
CA ILE A 108 -15.46 -4.29 7.88
C ILE A 108 -15.80 -5.78 7.98
N GLN A 109 -15.72 -6.52 6.87
CA GLN A 109 -15.93 -7.98 6.89
C GLN A 109 -14.85 -8.72 7.68
N GLN A 110 -13.72 -8.06 7.96
CA GLN A 110 -12.63 -8.57 8.79
C GLN A 110 -12.18 -7.48 9.79
N PRO A 111 -12.96 -7.21 10.86
CA PRO A 111 -12.75 -6.05 11.73
C PRO A 111 -11.41 -6.08 12.47
N ASP A 112 -10.88 -7.27 12.81
CA ASP A 112 -9.54 -7.43 13.37
C ASP A 112 -8.46 -6.96 12.38
N SER A 113 -8.63 -7.30 11.10
CA SER A 113 -7.75 -6.82 10.01
C SER A 113 -7.75 -5.31 9.92
N TRP A 114 -8.88 -4.62 10.14
CA TRP A 114 -8.89 -3.15 10.11
C TRP A 114 -8.06 -2.51 11.22
N HIS A 115 -8.16 -3.04 12.43
CA HIS A 115 -7.37 -2.57 13.55
C HIS A 115 -5.88 -2.72 13.24
N ASP A 116 -5.49 -3.86 12.68
CA ASP A 116 -4.12 -4.13 12.26
C ASP A 116 -3.64 -3.21 11.12
N LEU A 117 -4.49 -2.92 10.14
CA LEU A 117 -4.17 -1.99 9.05
C LEU A 117 -3.99 -0.55 9.54
N ARG A 118 -4.84 -0.09 10.46
CA ARG A 118 -4.66 1.22 11.12
C ARG A 118 -3.36 1.26 11.91
N LEU A 119 -3.09 0.24 12.73
CA LEU A 119 -1.85 0.14 13.49
C LEU A 119 -0.63 0.10 12.57
N MET A 120 -0.70 -0.62 11.45
CA MET A 120 0.33 -0.68 10.42
C MET A 120 0.63 0.72 9.86
N LEU A 121 -0.39 1.46 9.43
CA LEU A 121 -0.21 2.81 8.88
C LEU A 121 0.32 3.80 9.94
N ILE A 122 -0.22 3.78 11.16
CA ILE A 122 0.28 4.61 12.27
C ILE A 122 1.77 4.33 12.54
N ARG A 123 2.13 3.05 12.62
CA ARG A 123 3.53 2.62 12.80
C ARG A 123 4.43 3.05 11.66
N CYS A 124 3.93 2.99 10.43
CA CYS A 124 4.65 3.42 9.24
C CYS A 124 4.88 4.94 9.27
N GLN A 125 3.85 5.71 9.61
CA GLN A 125 3.95 7.17 9.79
C GLN A 125 5.04 7.55 10.79
N PHE A 126 5.07 6.91 11.96
CA PHE A 126 6.13 7.15 12.96
C PHE A 126 7.53 6.74 12.49
N THR A 127 7.63 5.80 11.55
CA THR A 127 8.92 5.39 10.99
C THR A 127 9.45 6.42 9.99
N PHE A 128 8.55 7.10 9.29
CA PHE A 128 8.88 8.12 8.29
C PHE A 128 9.01 9.54 8.85
N SER A 129 8.54 9.77 10.08
CA SER A 129 8.68 11.03 10.82
C SER A 129 10.11 11.20 11.32
#